data_AF-A0A4U6XQW1-F1
#
_entry.id   AF-A0A4U6XQW1-F1
#
_cell.length_a   1.000
_cell.length_b   1.000
_cell.length_c   1.000
_cell.angle_alpha   90.00
_cell.angle_beta   90.00
_cell.angle_gamma   90.00
#
_symmetry.space_group_name_H-M   'P 1'
#
loop_
_entity.id
_entity.type
_entity.pdbx_description
1 polymer ?
#
loop_
_entity_poly.entity_id
_entity_poly.type
_entity_poly.pdbx_seq_one_letter_code
_entity_poly.pdbx_strand_id
1 'polypeptide(L)'
;MLKIATYQTETSLDVFHSNKLYVNATRTMGSPRQQTKRAFSYSIYVHRKPDMDEQSHHDHVENVNTPIIKPLLEKYGAVCYTVTHNDTSAKADFKSLFPEAPSAMLLDYDTVISIIAPDVGCIEKMRNDPDFLGKFIPDHFNFADMSRSRLISTLTIKLSTAIMPTLELNYATQNELAFLDTQRKGKIKVNDDNVEYIVTETERAARDNEERAKLAGVDNMNKPCYDATLNYRLCPTKGGDEVIWGGTFAQMRRKYDPRPVKVYNVRGKESEFSLDTTGFQFEHFPTAYKDFPWSPIDEDLNRIYNGECEEFMRKITGASDVRTISHIIRQRGWESVESEEDKEKPDMAMTDGGLLPARFVHVDQSELGAKRRLYDDLPPGEGAEHDGKHRWAIVNLWRPMDEVHREPLALCDARTVRDDELHDTMHCVPFRWPNKPGENHMWQIAPPDGPEQHKWWFRSGMTRDDVVLLKIYDSKRDGRARRTPHTAFPTPDDIGPARRSIETRFFLFWEDQSCE
;
A
#
# COMPACT_ATOMS: atom_id res chain seq x y z
N MET A 1 17.82 63.32 -38.05
CA MET A 1 17.01 63.70 -39.23
C MET A 1 15.61 63.12 -39.06
N LEU A 2 14.60 63.94 -39.34
CA LEU A 2 13.20 63.55 -39.60
C LEU A 2 13.10 62.28 -40.49
N LYS A 3 12.07 61.42 -40.43
CA LYS A 3 10.64 61.75 -40.58
C LYS A 3 9.73 60.55 -40.24
N ILE A 4 8.54 60.91 -39.78
CA ILE A 4 7.33 60.08 -39.52
C ILE A 4 6.72 59.56 -40.83
N ALA A 5 6.14 58.34 -40.79
CA ALA A 5 4.88 58.00 -41.48
C ALA A 5 4.30 56.69 -40.90
N THR A 6 3.38 56.82 -39.94
CA THR A 6 2.47 55.76 -39.49
C THR A 6 1.12 55.97 -40.17
N TYR A 7 0.53 54.90 -40.72
CA TYR A 7 -0.91 54.81 -40.99
C TYR A 7 -1.44 53.58 -40.25
N GLN A 8 -2.34 53.83 -39.29
CA GLN A 8 -3.16 52.83 -38.62
C GLN A 8 -4.22 52.29 -39.59
N THR A 9 -4.54 51.01 -39.48
CA THR A 9 -5.94 50.58 -39.31
C THR A 9 -5.97 49.42 -38.32
N GLU A 10 -6.83 49.61 -37.33
CA GLU A 10 -7.02 48.78 -36.16
C GLU A 10 -7.71 47.46 -36.51
N THR A 11 -7.32 46.38 -35.83
CA THR A 11 -8.29 45.60 -35.07
C THR A 11 -7.58 45.01 -33.86
N SER A 12 -8.05 45.46 -32.70
CA SER A 12 -7.44 45.38 -31.38
C SER A 12 -7.25 43.95 -30.86
N LEU A 13 -6.00 43.61 -30.58
CA LEU A 13 -5.60 42.67 -29.55
C LEU A 13 -4.87 43.49 -28.50
N ASP A 14 -5.62 44.11 -27.58
CA ASP A 14 -5.04 44.79 -26.43
C ASP A 14 -5.16 43.93 -25.18
N VAL A 15 -3.99 43.41 -24.83
CA VAL A 15 -3.53 43.12 -23.48
C VAL A 15 -3.89 44.27 -22.55
N PHE A 16 -4.59 43.98 -21.45
CA PHE A 16 -4.56 44.83 -20.27
C PHE A 16 -3.75 44.14 -19.16
N HIS A 17 -2.61 44.75 -18.85
CA HIS A 17 -2.11 44.78 -17.48
C HIS A 17 -3.19 45.41 -16.58
N SER A 18 -3.62 44.72 -15.53
CA SER A 18 -3.80 45.35 -14.23
C SER A 18 -3.90 44.31 -13.12
N ASN A 19 -3.03 44.48 -12.11
CA ASN A 19 -3.27 44.00 -10.77
C ASN A 19 -4.67 44.39 -10.32
N LYS A 20 -5.52 43.38 -10.09
CA LYS A 20 -6.57 43.36 -9.05
C LYS A 20 -7.21 41.98 -9.02
N LEU A 21 -6.96 41.25 -7.93
CA LEU A 21 -7.80 40.14 -7.50
C LEU A 21 -9.26 40.61 -7.48
N TYR A 22 -10.12 39.91 -8.22
CA TYR A 22 -11.54 39.85 -7.91
C TYR A 22 -11.84 38.44 -7.42
N VAL A 23 -11.84 38.29 -6.09
CA VAL A 23 -12.50 37.19 -5.40
C VAL A 23 -13.99 37.51 -5.38
N ASN A 24 -14.81 36.70 -6.04
CA ASN A 24 -16.24 36.65 -5.77
C ASN A 24 -16.57 35.29 -5.18
N ALA A 25 -16.57 35.24 -3.84
CA ALA A 25 -17.29 34.23 -3.08
C ALA A 25 -18.35 34.96 -2.25
N THR A 26 -19.50 35.22 -2.85
CA THR A 26 -20.69 35.67 -2.11
C THR A 26 -21.61 34.47 -1.96
N ARG A 27 -21.79 34.03 -0.72
CA ARG A 27 -22.77 33.02 -0.33
C ARG A 27 -24.09 33.73 -0.05
N THR A 28 -25.11 33.52 -0.89
CA THR A 28 -26.51 33.76 -0.52
C THR A 28 -27.16 32.45 -0.08
N MET A 29 -27.87 32.51 1.04
CA MET A 29 -28.54 31.37 1.66
C MET A 29 -29.71 30.85 0.80
N GLY A 30 -29.76 29.53 0.62
CA GLY A 30 -30.95 28.79 0.17
C GLY A 30 -30.67 27.75 -0.91
N SER A 31 -31.12 26.50 -0.66
CA SER A 31 -31.33 25.37 -1.60
C SER A 31 -30.20 24.30 -1.77
N PRO A 32 -30.56 23.02 -2.09
CA PRO A 32 -29.92 21.79 -1.58
C PRO A 32 -28.67 21.29 -2.36
N ARG A 33 -27.87 20.46 -1.68
CA ARG A 33 -26.56 19.90 -2.09
C ARG A 33 -26.59 19.15 -3.43
N GLN A 34 -25.65 19.47 -4.32
CA GLN A 34 -25.34 18.73 -5.55
C GLN A 34 -23.98 18.01 -5.38
N GLN A 35 -23.94 16.70 -5.67
CA GLN A 35 -22.73 15.85 -5.67
C GLN A 35 -21.63 16.41 -6.58
N THR A 36 -20.39 16.53 -6.09
CA THR A 36 -19.24 16.88 -6.93
C THR A 36 -18.72 15.65 -7.69
N LYS A 37 -18.89 15.65 -9.02
CA LYS A 37 -18.33 14.64 -9.94
C LYS A 37 -16.80 14.77 -10.01
N ARG A 38 -16.05 13.69 -9.78
CA ARG A 38 -14.58 13.65 -9.99
C ARG A 38 -14.27 13.38 -11.46
N ALA A 39 -13.31 14.11 -12.03
CA ALA A 39 -12.84 13.88 -13.40
C ALA A 39 -11.88 12.66 -13.47
N PHE A 40 -11.95 11.95 -14.59
CA PHE A 40 -11.15 10.80 -14.98
C PHE A 40 -9.88 11.24 -15.73
N SER A 41 -8.74 10.61 -15.46
CA SER A 41 -7.45 10.89 -16.12
C SER A 41 -6.89 9.66 -16.85
N TYR A 42 -6.38 9.87 -18.06
CA TYR A 42 -5.92 8.84 -19.00
C TYR A 42 -4.62 9.27 -19.66
N SER A 43 -3.56 8.47 -19.52
CA SER A 43 -2.23 8.80 -20.04
C SER A 43 -1.69 7.71 -20.98
N ILE A 44 -0.96 8.15 -22.00
CA ILE A 44 -0.36 7.33 -23.05
C ILE A 44 1.12 7.66 -23.13
N TYR A 45 1.96 6.64 -23.03
CA TYR A 45 3.41 6.74 -23.12
C TYR A 45 3.87 6.18 -24.46
N VAL A 46 4.50 7.03 -25.27
CA VAL A 46 4.82 6.73 -26.66
C VAL A 46 6.33 6.64 -26.83
N HIS A 47 6.78 5.54 -27.43
CA HIS A 47 8.11 5.43 -28.00
C HIS A 47 8.06 5.77 -29.48
N ARG A 48 8.98 6.62 -29.92
CA ARG A 48 9.26 6.94 -31.31
C ARG A 48 9.65 5.66 -32.07
N LYS A 49 9.23 5.58 -33.34
CA LYS A 49 9.72 4.50 -34.21
C LYS A 49 11.22 4.54 -34.43
N PRO A 50 11.90 3.38 -34.52
CA PRO A 50 13.36 3.35 -34.74
C PRO A 50 13.85 4.05 -36.01
N ASP A 51 13.00 4.15 -37.05
CA ASP A 51 13.30 4.78 -38.34
C ASP A 51 12.85 6.25 -38.45
N MET A 52 12.34 6.83 -37.36
CA MET A 52 11.87 8.22 -37.29
C MET A 52 12.82 9.05 -36.40
N ASP A 53 13.18 10.25 -36.84
CA ASP A 53 13.96 11.18 -36.01
C ASP A 53 13.07 11.94 -35.01
N GLU A 54 13.71 12.60 -34.03
CA GLU A 54 13.03 13.30 -32.93
C GLU A 54 12.10 14.40 -33.39
N GLN A 55 12.59 15.26 -34.28
CA GLN A 55 11.83 16.40 -34.75
C GLN A 55 10.64 15.93 -35.56
N SER A 56 10.85 14.96 -36.45
CA SER A 56 9.77 14.34 -37.22
C SER A 56 8.72 13.69 -36.31
N HIS A 57 9.14 13.04 -35.21
CA HIS A 57 8.21 12.46 -34.24
C HIS A 57 7.36 13.53 -33.55
N HIS A 58 7.96 14.61 -33.05
CA HIS A 58 7.23 15.71 -32.39
C HIS A 58 6.30 16.42 -33.36
N ASP A 59 6.80 16.75 -34.55
CA ASP A 59 6.01 17.39 -35.60
C ASP A 59 4.80 16.53 -35.99
N HIS A 60 4.96 15.21 -36.06
CA HIS A 60 3.86 14.29 -36.34
C HIS A 60 2.85 14.24 -35.18
N VAL A 61 3.29 14.17 -33.93
CA VAL A 61 2.38 14.17 -32.77
C VAL A 61 1.58 15.47 -32.69
N GLU A 62 2.23 16.61 -32.87
CA GLU A 62 1.61 17.93 -32.72
C GLU A 62 0.74 18.31 -33.92
N ASN A 63 1.20 18.04 -35.14
CA ASN A 63 0.57 18.58 -36.36
C ASN A 63 -0.21 17.54 -37.16
N VAL A 64 -0.08 16.24 -36.85
CA VAL A 64 -0.84 15.17 -37.52
C VAL A 64 -1.73 14.43 -36.53
N ASN A 65 -1.18 13.93 -35.43
CA ASN A 65 -1.94 13.14 -34.46
C ASN A 65 -2.92 13.97 -33.63
N THR A 66 -2.44 15.06 -33.04
CA THR A 66 -3.23 15.96 -32.17
C THR A 66 -4.47 16.54 -32.88
N PRO A 67 -4.38 17.01 -34.15
CA PRO A 67 -5.54 17.49 -34.90
C PRO A 67 -6.61 16.42 -35.18
N ILE A 68 -6.25 15.12 -35.16
CA ILE A 68 -7.21 14.02 -35.33
C ILE A 68 -7.96 13.75 -34.01
N ILE A 69 -7.24 13.71 -32.88
CA ILE A 69 -7.82 13.28 -31.59
C ILE A 69 -8.49 14.40 -30.80
N LYS A 70 -7.98 15.62 -30.89
CA LYS A 70 -8.51 16.76 -30.14
C LYS A 70 -10.01 17.02 -30.44
N PRO A 71 -10.47 17.03 -31.71
CA PRO A 71 -11.90 17.19 -32.01
C PRO A 71 -12.75 16.03 -31.48
N LEU A 72 -12.22 14.80 -31.44
CA LEU A 72 -12.91 13.63 -30.89
C LEU A 72 -13.06 13.74 -29.37
N LEU A 73 -11.99 14.13 -28.69
CA LEU A 73 -11.97 14.37 -27.25
C LEU A 73 -12.95 15.47 -26.85
N GLU A 74 -12.94 16.60 -27.57
CA GLU A 74 -13.90 17.69 -27.38
C GLU A 74 -15.34 17.22 -27.61
N LYS A 75 -15.59 16.46 -28.68
CA LYS A 75 -16.91 15.90 -29.02
C LYS A 75 -17.50 15.03 -27.90
N TYR A 76 -16.67 14.28 -27.19
CA TYR A 76 -17.11 13.37 -26.13
C TYR A 76 -16.99 13.94 -24.72
N GLY A 77 -16.54 15.20 -24.61
CA GLY A 77 -16.59 15.99 -23.39
C GLY A 77 -15.32 15.94 -22.56
N ALA A 78 -14.17 15.53 -23.11
CA ALA A 78 -12.88 15.66 -22.45
C ALA A 78 -12.57 17.14 -22.17
N VAL A 79 -11.96 17.40 -21.03
CA VAL A 79 -11.71 18.75 -20.51
C VAL A 79 -10.25 19.18 -20.61
N CYS A 80 -9.33 18.23 -20.80
CA CYS A 80 -7.92 18.53 -21.00
C CYS A 80 -7.27 17.50 -21.92
N TYR A 81 -6.35 17.95 -22.77
CA TYR A 81 -5.45 17.14 -23.59
C TYR A 81 -4.08 17.83 -23.60
N THR A 82 -3.05 17.11 -23.15
CA THR A 82 -1.68 17.61 -23.05
C THR A 82 -0.76 16.64 -23.77
N VAL A 83 0.20 17.19 -24.51
CA VAL A 83 1.34 16.45 -25.08
C VAL A 83 2.60 16.99 -24.41
N THR A 84 3.47 16.10 -23.98
CA THR A 84 4.77 16.43 -23.40
C THR A 84 5.84 15.61 -24.10
N HIS A 85 6.82 16.29 -24.68
CA HIS A 85 7.95 15.66 -25.35
C HIS A 85 9.11 15.46 -24.36
N ASN A 86 9.71 14.28 -24.40
CA ASN A 86 10.83 13.89 -23.56
C ASN A 86 12.12 13.90 -24.39
N ASP A 87 12.56 15.13 -24.67
CA ASP A 87 13.64 15.44 -25.60
C ASP A 87 14.98 14.83 -25.19
N THR A 88 15.84 14.58 -26.17
CA THR A 88 17.22 14.14 -25.92
C THR A 88 17.98 15.15 -25.05
N SER A 89 17.71 16.47 -25.21
CA SER A 89 18.28 17.51 -24.35
C SER A 89 17.76 17.45 -22.92
N ALA A 90 16.45 17.25 -22.71
CA ALA A 90 15.86 17.13 -21.38
C ALA A 90 16.40 15.91 -20.62
N LYS A 91 16.61 14.80 -21.33
CA LYS A 91 17.26 13.57 -20.82
C LYS A 91 18.72 13.83 -20.41
N ALA A 92 19.45 14.63 -21.17
CA ALA A 92 20.81 15.04 -20.85
C ALA A 92 20.85 15.97 -19.62
N ASP A 93 19.92 16.91 -19.53
CA ASP A 93 19.78 17.84 -18.40
C ASP A 93 19.44 17.10 -17.10
N PHE A 94 18.54 16.10 -17.16
CA PHE A 94 18.25 15.21 -16.03
C PHE A 94 19.51 14.53 -15.50
N LYS A 95 20.35 13.99 -16.40
CA LYS A 95 21.61 13.34 -16.03
C LYS A 95 22.64 14.33 -15.47
N SER A 96 22.59 15.60 -15.89
CA SER A 96 23.42 16.65 -15.31
C SER A 96 22.96 17.05 -13.90
N LEU A 97 21.64 17.09 -13.66
CA LEU A 97 21.05 17.43 -12.36
C LEU A 97 21.17 16.28 -11.35
N PHE A 98 21.14 15.04 -11.83
CA PHE A 98 21.22 13.83 -11.02
C PHE A 98 22.27 12.84 -11.58
N PRO A 99 23.57 13.10 -11.40
CA PRO A 99 24.65 12.31 -12.01
C PRO A 99 24.68 10.85 -11.52
N GLU A 100 24.24 10.63 -10.28
CA GLU A 100 24.21 9.32 -9.60
C GLU A 100 22.85 8.62 -9.76
N ALA A 101 21.88 9.22 -10.47
CA ALA A 101 20.58 8.58 -10.69
C ALA A 101 20.77 7.31 -11.56
N PRO A 102 20.22 6.16 -11.14
CA PRO A 102 20.22 4.97 -11.97
C PRO A 102 19.61 5.27 -13.33
N SER A 103 20.19 4.73 -14.41
CA SER A 103 19.68 4.93 -15.77
C SER A 103 18.22 4.48 -15.95
N ALA A 104 17.70 3.66 -15.03
CA ALA A 104 16.31 3.22 -14.98
C ALA A 104 15.30 4.27 -14.47
N MET A 105 15.76 5.34 -13.78
CA MET A 105 14.89 6.47 -13.40
C MET A 105 14.57 7.37 -14.60
N LEU A 106 15.45 7.39 -15.60
CA LEU A 106 15.19 8.12 -16.82
C LEU A 106 14.31 7.26 -17.71
N LEU A 107 13.05 7.69 -17.81
CA LEU A 107 12.09 7.02 -18.65
C LEU A 107 12.46 7.13 -20.13
N ASP A 108 12.42 6.00 -20.83
CA ASP A 108 12.89 5.89 -22.21
C ASP A 108 11.80 6.21 -23.26
N TYR A 109 10.63 6.69 -22.82
CA TYR A 109 9.57 7.19 -23.70
C TYR A 109 10.02 8.49 -24.38
N ASP A 110 9.46 8.77 -25.56
CA ASP A 110 9.74 9.98 -26.33
C ASP A 110 8.62 11.02 -26.17
N THR A 111 7.38 10.58 -25.94
CA THR A 111 6.24 11.48 -25.74
C THR A 111 5.25 10.92 -24.70
N VAL A 112 4.68 11.79 -23.87
CA VAL A 112 3.56 11.49 -22.97
C VAL A 112 2.34 12.31 -23.38
N ILE A 113 1.21 11.62 -23.59
CA ILE A 113 -0.08 12.23 -23.88
C ILE A 113 -0.98 12.04 -22.67
N SER A 114 -1.57 13.11 -22.15
CA SER A 114 -2.47 13.07 -20.98
C SER A 114 -3.82 13.69 -21.30
N ILE A 115 -4.89 12.98 -20.93
CA ILE A 115 -6.28 13.35 -21.18
C ILE A 115 -7.03 13.39 -19.85
N ILE A 116 -7.77 14.47 -19.60
CA ILE A 116 -8.72 14.56 -18.49
C ILE A 116 -10.13 14.61 -19.06
N ALA A 117 -11.03 13.77 -18.56
CA ALA A 117 -12.43 13.71 -18.95
C ALA A 117 -13.37 13.68 -17.73
N PRO A 118 -14.66 14.01 -17.87
CA PRO A 118 -15.60 14.02 -16.75
C PRO A 118 -15.83 12.64 -16.13
N ASP A 119 -15.77 11.58 -16.94
CA ASP A 119 -15.92 10.18 -16.54
C ASP A 119 -15.35 9.25 -17.63
N VAL A 120 -15.27 7.95 -17.32
CA VAL A 120 -14.77 6.91 -18.26
C VAL A 120 -15.63 6.80 -19.53
N GLY A 121 -16.92 7.15 -19.45
CA GLY A 121 -17.86 7.05 -20.56
C GLY A 121 -17.52 7.99 -21.72
N CYS A 122 -16.81 9.09 -21.45
CA CYS A 122 -16.20 9.92 -22.50
C CYS A 122 -15.25 9.10 -23.37
N ILE A 123 -14.37 8.31 -22.76
CA ILE A 123 -13.40 7.48 -23.47
C ILE A 123 -14.07 6.29 -24.14
N GLU A 124 -15.05 5.65 -23.50
CA GLU A 124 -15.80 4.55 -24.12
C GLU A 124 -16.54 4.99 -25.38
N LYS A 125 -17.17 6.17 -25.37
CA LYS A 125 -17.86 6.70 -26.54
C LYS A 125 -16.89 7.11 -27.65
N MET A 126 -15.77 7.74 -27.29
CA MET A 126 -14.71 8.09 -28.23
C MET A 126 -14.12 6.85 -28.93
N ARG A 127 -13.86 5.77 -28.20
CA ARG A 127 -13.30 4.53 -28.74
C ARG A 127 -14.19 3.84 -29.78
N ASN A 128 -15.49 4.14 -29.77
CA ASN A 128 -16.46 3.60 -30.71
C ASN A 128 -16.76 4.57 -31.89
N ASP A 129 -16.11 5.74 -31.93
CA ASP A 129 -16.30 6.70 -33.03
C ASP A 129 -15.64 6.19 -34.34
N PRO A 130 -16.34 6.26 -35.49
CA PRO A 130 -15.77 5.84 -36.78
C PRO A 130 -14.47 6.55 -37.16
N ASP A 131 -14.28 7.81 -36.79
CA ASP A 131 -13.06 8.57 -37.05
C ASP A 131 -11.94 8.18 -36.07
N PHE A 132 -12.28 7.79 -34.84
CA PHE A 132 -11.30 7.20 -33.92
C PHE A 132 -10.76 5.88 -34.49
N LEU A 133 -11.64 4.99 -34.95
CA LEU A 133 -11.26 3.69 -35.50
C LEU A 133 -10.59 3.81 -36.89
N GLY A 134 -11.08 4.72 -37.73
CA GLY A 134 -10.69 4.84 -39.13
C GLY A 134 -9.56 5.83 -39.42
N LYS A 135 -9.26 6.76 -38.50
CA LYS A 135 -8.24 7.80 -38.69
C LYS A 135 -7.21 7.81 -37.57
N PHE A 136 -7.63 7.76 -36.30
CA PHE A 136 -6.72 7.88 -35.16
C PHE A 136 -5.89 6.62 -34.89
N ILE A 137 -6.53 5.44 -34.87
CA ILE A 137 -5.82 4.17 -34.65
C ILE A 137 -4.80 3.87 -35.76
N PRO A 138 -5.11 4.02 -37.06
CA PRO A 138 -4.12 3.84 -38.12
C PRO A 138 -2.94 4.80 -38.01
N ASP A 139 -3.17 6.03 -37.57
CA ASP A 139 -2.12 7.04 -37.42
C ASP A 139 -1.12 6.70 -36.31
N HIS A 140 -1.53 6.01 -35.24
CA HIS A 140 -0.61 5.55 -34.19
C HIS A 140 0.50 4.64 -34.75
N PHE A 141 0.21 3.85 -35.77
CA PHE A 141 1.20 3.02 -36.44
C PHE A 141 2.17 3.81 -37.33
N ASN A 142 2.00 5.12 -37.51
CA ASN A 142 2.90 5.94 -38.31
C ASN A 142 4.07 6.51 -37.50
N PHE A 143 3.84 6.90 -36.24
CA PHE A 143 4.84 7.59 -35.41
C PHE A 143 5.26 6.83 -34.14
N ALA A 144 4.45 5.88 -33.66
CA ALA A 144 4.72 5.12 -32.44
C ALA A 144 5.26 3.72 -32.72
N ASP A 145 6.27 3.30 -31.96
CA ASP A 145 6.65 1.91 -31.80
C ASP A 145 5.63 1.22 -30.88
N MET A 146 4.66 0.55 -31.51
CA MET A 146 3.57 -0.13 -30.81
C MET A 146 4.04 -1.33 -29.98
N SER A 147 5.27 -1.81 -30.16
CA SER A 147 5.83 -2.91 -29.36
C SER A 147 6.38 -2.45 -28.01
N ARG A 148 6.64 -1.14 -27.86
CA ARG A 148 7.22 -0.54 -26.64
C ARG A 148 6.29 0.46 -25.94
N SER A 149 5.41 1.12 -26.71
CA SER A 149 4.48 2.14 -26.21
C SER A 149 3.40 1.54 -25.27
N ARG A 150 2.95 2.31 -24.26
CA ARG A 150 2.03 1.84 -23.19
C ARG A 150 0.82 2.75 -22.99
N LEU A 151 -0.32 2.16 -22.60
CA LEU A 151 -1.58 2.84 -22.31
C LEU A 151 -1.98 2.62 -20.83
N ILE A 152 -2.28 3.69 -20.08
CA ILE A 152 -2.68 3.61 -18.66
C ILE A 152 -4.00 4.36 -18.43
N SER A 153 -5.04 3.65 -17.97
CA SER A 153 -6.34 4.22 -17.54
C SER A 153 -6.63 3.99 -16.06
N THR A 154 -7.28 4.98 -15.43
CA THR A 154 -7.73 4.91 -14.03
C THR A 154 -9.01 4.06 -13.80
N LEU A 155 -9.54 3.40 -14.84
CA LEU A 155 -10.54 2.31 -14.76
C LEU A 155 -10.06 1.12 -15.65
N THR A 156 -10.06 -0.11 -15.12
CA THR A 156 -9.20 -1.24 -15.57
C THR A 156 -9.86 -2.24 -16.57
N ILE A 157 -9.05 -2.85 -17.48
CA ILE A 157 -8.89 -4.32 -17.81
C ILE A 157 -8.70 -4.66 -19.33
N LYS A 158 -7.64 -5.46 -19.60
CA LYS A 158 -7.34 -6.40 -20.73
C LYS A 158 -6.82 -5.83 -22.07
N LEU A 159 -5.51 -5.96 -22.29
CA LEU A 159 -4.90 -6.82 -23.33
C LEU A 159 -3.40 -6.99 -23.05
N SER A 160 -2.83 -8.02 -23.66
CA SER A 160 -1.64 -8.77 -23.24
C SER A 160 -0.28 -8.08 -23.37
N THR A 161 0.71 -8.74 -22.76
CA THR A 161 2.16 -8.76 -23.04
C THR A 161 3.03 -7.60 -22.54
N ALA A 162 3.70 -7.91 -21.43
CA ALA A 162 5.09 -7.62 -21.06
C ALA A 162 5.56 -6.16 -20.84
N ILE A 163 5.94 -5.95 -19.57
CA ILE A 163 7.07 -5.23 -18.95
C ILE A 163 6.52 -4.27 -17.88
N MET A 164 6.96 -4.40 -16.61
CA MET A 164 6.55 -3.52 -15.49
C MET A 164 7.37 -2.19 -15.48
N PRO A 165 7.28 -1.31 -14.46
CA PRO A 165 6.79 0.04 -14.62
C PRO A 165 7.89 1.09 -14.51
N THR A 166 7.57 2.33 -14.87
CA THR A 166 8.35 3.46 -14.38
C THR A 166 7.42 4.58 -14.02
N LEU A 167 7.72 5.15 -12.86
CA LEU A 167 7.07 6.28 -12.25
C LEU A 167 7.55 7.54 -12.99
N GLU A 168 6.64 8.41 -13.41
CA GLU A 168 6.99 9.78 -13.79
C GLU A 168 6.21 10.74 -12.89
N LEU A 169 6.95 11.49 -12.08
CA LEU A 169 6.46 12.58 -11.25
C LEU A 169 6.11 13.76 -12.16
N ASN A 170 4.82 14.09 -12.27
CA ASN A 170 4.38 15.37 -12.80
C ASN A 170 3.99 16.28 -11.63
N TYR A 171 4.55 17.48 -11.59
CA TYR A 171 4.32 18.49 -10.56
C TYR A 171 2.82 18.75 -10.37
N ALA A 172 2.35 18.69 -9.13
CA ALA A 172 1.01 19.12 -8.76
C ALA A 172 0.91 20.64 -8.88
N THR A 173 -0.08 21.15 -9.61
CA THR A 173 -0.41 22.57 -9.62
C THR A 173 -0.91 23.02 -8.23
N GLN A 174 -0.81 24.31 -7.88
CA GLN A 174 -1.35 24.85 -6.62
C GLN A 174 -2.83 24.47 -6.39
N ASN A 175 -3.61 24.31 -7.47
CA ASN A 175 -5.02 23.89 -7.41
C ASN A 175 -5.20 22.40 -7.10
N GLU A 176 -4.27 21.54 -7.52
CA GLU A 176 -4.29 20.10 -7.20
C GLU A 176 -3.81 19.83 -5.76
N LEU A 177 -2.86 20.62 -5.26
CA LEU A 177 -2.49 20.64 -3.83
C LEU A 177 -3.64 21.13 -2.96
N ALA A 178 -4.43 22.11 -3.42
CA ALA A 178 -5.65 22.56 -2.73
C ALA A 178 -6.80 21.52 -2.78
N PHE A 179 -6.85 20.66 -3.80
CA PHE A 179 -7.85 19.59 -3.89
C PHE A 179 -7.60 18.47 -2.87
N LEU A 180 -6.33 18.12 -2.61
CA LEU A 180 -5.96 17.18 -1.53
C LEU A 180 -6.36 17.68 -0.13
N ASP A 181 -6.54 19.00 0.06
CA ASP A 181 -7.02 19.60 1.31
C ASP A 181 -8.55 19.46 1.51
N THR A 182 -9.33 19.17 0.46
CA THR A 182 -10.80 19.12 0.59
C THR A 182 -11.34 17.91 1.38
N GLN A 183 -10.50 16.90 1.66
CA GLN A 183 -10.84 15.82 2.60
C GLN A 183 -10.22 15.97 4.00
N ARG A 184 -9.40 17.00 4.25
CA ARG A 184 -8.77 17.26 5.56
C ARG A 184 -8.62 18.75 5.85
N LYS A 185 -9.70 19.53 5.67
CA LYS A 185 -9.84 20.96 6.04
C LYS A 185 -8.61 21.55 6.79
N GLY A 186 -7.76 22.26 6.06
CA GLY A 186 -6.96 23.38 6.57
C GLY A 186 -5.47 23.17 6.82
N LYS A 187 -4.71 22.44 5.98
CA LYS A 187 -3.36 21.97 6.35
C LYS A 187 -2.19 22.32 5.42
N ILE A 188 -2.36 23.30 4.54
CA ILE A 188 -1.28 23.82 3.69
C ILE A 188 -1.39 25.36 3.66
N LYS A 189 -0.29 26.08 3.96
CA LYS A 189 -0.12 27.48 3.53
C LYS A 189 0.83 27.52 2.36
N VAL A 190 0.45 28.27 1.35
CA VAL A 190 1.28 28.51 0.17
C VAL A 190 1.59 30.00 0.13
N ASN A 191 2.87 30.37 0.20
CA ASN A 191 3.35 31.73 0.04
C ASN A 191 4.29 31.76 -1.17
N ASP A 192 3.90 32.48 -2.21
CA ASP A 192 4.64 32.75 -3.46
C ASP A 192 5.33 31.50 -4.07
N ASP A 193 6.53 31.14 -3.62
CA ASP A 193 7.33 30.00 -4.10
C ASP A 193 7.56 28.87 -3.06
N ASN A 194 6.99 28.97 -1.85
CA ASN A 194 7.13 27.99 -0.78
C ASN A 194 5.78 27.37 -0.40
N VAL A 195 5.73 26.03 -0.42
CA VAL A 195 4.62 25.24 0.11
C VAL A 195 4.98 24.84 1.53
N GLU A 196 4.33 25.47 2.50
CA GLU A 196 4.53 25.18 3.92
C GLU A 196 3.37 24.30 4.43
N TYR A 197 3.69 23.08 4.84
CA TYR A 197 2.76 22.17 5.49
C TYR A 197 2.47 22.67 6.90
N ILE A 198 1.51 23.58 7.02
CA ILE A 198 1.07 24.07 8.31
C ILE A 198 0.06 23.05 8.87
N VAL A 199 0.64 22.06 9.55
CA VAL A 199 0.02 21.32 10.66
C VAL A 199 -0.88 20.13 10.26
N THR A 200 -0.22 18.99 10.03
CA THR A 200 -0.70 17.70 10.59
C THR A 200 0.36 16.95 11.34
N GLU A 201 1.62 17.07 10.94
CA GLU A 201 2.72 16.50 11.71
C GLU A 201 2.95 17.27 12.99
N THR A 202 2.83 18.61 13.02
CA THR A 202 3.09 19.38 14.25
C THR A 202 2.01 19.20 15.31
N GLU A 203 0.72 19.18 14.95
CA GLU A 203 -0.39 18.91 15.88
C GLU A 203 -0.48 17.44 16.28
N ARG A 204 -0.26 16.51 15.32
CA ARG A 204 -0.23 15.07 15.64
C ARG A 204 1.01 14.73 16.43
N ALA A 205 2.17 15.28 16.11
CA ALA A 205 3.38 15.13 16.91
C ALA A 205 3.23 15.84 18.25
N ALA A 206 2.56 17.00 18.35
CA ALA A 206 2.27 17.63 19.64
C ALA A 206 1.35 16.77 20.49
N ARG A 207 0.26 16.23 19.91
CA ARG A 207 -0.65 15.30 20.59
C ARG A 207 0.04 13.99 20.93
N ASP A 208 0.81 13.41 20.02
CA ASP A 208 1.55 12.18 20.26
C ASP A 208 2.69 12.43 21.28
N ASN A 209 3.26 13.64 21.35
CA ASN A 209 4.23 14.05 22.37
C ASN A 209 3.55 14.26 23.72
N GLU A 210 2.33 14.82 23.75
CA GLU A 210 1.50 14.92 24.95
C GLU A 210 1.11 13.53 25.45
N GLU A 211 0.66 12.64 24.58
CA GLU A 211 0.38 11.24 24.89
C GLU A 211 1.66 10.49 25.32
N ARG A 212 2.80 10.75 24.67
CA ARG A 212 4.10 10.20 25.11
C ARG A 212 4.53 10.73 26.47
N ALA A 213 4.19 11.97 26.81
CA ALA A 213 4.48 12.52 28.14
C ALA A 213 3.73 11.74 29.24
N LYS A 214 2.55 11.16 28.93
CA LYS A 214 1.82 10.28 29.86
C LYS A 214 2.53 8.95 30.12
N LEU A 215 3.50 8.57 29.29
CA LEU A 215 4.31 7.36 29.49
C LEU A 215 5.40 7.56 30.55
N ALA A 216 5.71 8.80 30.92
CA ALA A 216 6.75 9.09 31.91
C ALA A 216 6.42 8.46 33.27
N GLY A 217 7.23 7.48 33.68
CA GLY A 217 7.06 6.78 34.97
C GLY A 217 6.05 5.62 34.97
N VAL A 218 5.51 5.25 33.80
CA VAL A 218 4.66 4.05 33.67
C VAL A 218 5.54 2.80 33.66
N ASP A 219 5.37 1.91 34.63
CA ASP A 219 5.98 0.57 34.63
C ASP A 219 4.93 -0.50 34.34
N ASN A 220 4.67 -0.74 33.05
CA ASN A 220 3.92 -1.91 32.58
C ASN A 220 4.87 -3.05 32.16
N MET A 221 6.17 -2.93 32.47
CA MET A 221 7.24 -3.78 31.94
C MET A 221 7.27 -5.17 32.58
N ASN A 222 6.53 -5.39 33.67
CA ASN A 222 6.58 -6.62 34.47
C ASN A 222 5.20 -7.19 34.80
N LYS A 223 4.14 -6.81 34.08
CA LYS A 223 2.80 -7.40 34.30
C LYS A 223 2.88 -8.92 34.07
N PRO A 224 2.52 -9.79 35.04
CA PRO A 224 2.70 -11.24 34.88
C PRO A 224 1.71 -11.87 33.89
N CYS A 225 0.50 -11.34 33.81
CA CYS A 225 -0.52 -11.78 32.87
C CYS A 225 -1.64 -10.73 32.71
N TYR A 226 -2.45 -10.90 31.67
CA TYR A 226 -3.71 -10.21 31.46
C TYR A 226 -4.86 -11.21 31.34
N ASP A 227 -5.99 -10.88 31.95
CA ASP A 227 -7.28 -11.48 31.60
C ASP A 227 -7.84 -10.68 30.42
N ALA A 228 -7.98 -11.32 29.26
CA ALA A 228 -8.33 -10.67 28.01
C ALA A 228 -9.48 -11.42 27.32
N THR A 229 -10.20 -10.72 26.46
CA THR A 229 -11.19 -11.32 25.57
C THR A 229 -10.61 -11.34 24.16
N LEU A 230 -10.37 -12.54 23.61
CA LEU A 230 -9.87 -12.69 22.25
C LEU A 230 -11.00 -13.07 21.30
N ASN A 231 -10.97 -12.49 20.11
CA ASN A 231 -11.96 -12.68 19.06
C ASN A 231 -11.61 -13.91 18.21
N TYR A 232 -12.22 -15.05 18.51
CA TYR A 232 -12.09 -16.28 17.73
C TYR A 232 -13.03 -16.30 16.53
N ARG A 233 -12.83 -17.29 15.66
CA ARG A 233 -13.73 -17.55 14.53
C ARG A 233 -15.16 -17.81 15.03
N LEU A 234 -16.11 -17.03 14.52
CA LEU A 234 -17.52 -17.41 14.58
C LEU A 234 -17.82 -18.34 13.40
N CYS A 235 -18.44 -19.49 13.67
CA CYS A 235 -18.81 -20.42 12.60
C CYS A 235 -19.82 -19.77 11.63
N PRO A 236 -19.68 -19.93 10.30
CA PRO A 236 -20.63 -19.38 9.33
C PRO A 236 -22.08 -19.81 9.58
N THR A 237 -22.30 -21.04 10.03
CA THR A 237 -23.65 -21.53 10.41
C THR A 237 -24.26 -20.81 11.60
N LYS A 238 -23.45 -20.05 12.37
CA LYS A 238 -23.85 -19.18 13.48
C LYS A 238 -23.76 -17.68 13.11
N GLY A 239 -23.62 -17.36 11.83
CA GLY A 239 -23.55 -15.98 11.34
C GLY A 239 -22.15 -15.37 11.30
N GLY A 240 -21.09 -16.19 11.29
CA GLY A 240 -19.74 -15.75 10.94
C GLY A 240 -19.53 -15.64 9.42
N ASP A 241 -18.39 -15.10 9.00
CA ASP A 241 -18.08 -14.89 7.59
C ASP A 241 -17.41 -16.12 6.95
N GLU A 242 -17.78 -16.44 5.71
CA GLU A 242 -17.08 -17.42 4.87
C GLU A 242 -15.89 -16.80 4.12
N VAL A 243 -15.93 -15.49 3.90
CA VAL A 243 -14.92 -14.72 3.18
C VAL A 243 -14.62 -13.44 3.95
N ILE A 244 -13.35 -13.10 4.08
CA ILE A 244 -12.89 -11.85 4.70
C ILE A 244 -12.54 -10.87 3.59
N TRP A 245 -13.19 -9.71 3.58
CA TRP A 245 -12.90 -8.64 2.63
C TRP A 245 -11.88 -7.65 3.20
N GLY A 246 -10.59 -7.99 3.06
CA GLY A 246 -9.47 -7.23 3.59
C GLY A 246 -9.50 -5.75 3.16
N GLY A 247 -9.35 -4.85 4.13
CA GLY A 247 -9.30 -3.40 3.91
C GLY A 247 -10.66 -2.73 3.70
N THR A 248 -11.78 -3.42 3.94
CA THR A 248 -13.12 -2.84 3.83
C THR A 248 -13.83 -2.71 5.17
N PHE A 249 -14.93 -1.95 5.19
CA PHE A 249 -15.81 -1.89 6.36
C PHE A 249 -16.45 -3.24 6.69
N ALA A 250 -16.61 -4.14 5.71
CA ALA A 250 -17.04 -5.52 5.95
C ALA A 250 -16.09 -6.22 6.91
N GLN A 251 -14.76 -6.11 6.70
CA GLN A 251 -13.75 -6.68 7.62
C GLN A 251 -13.85 -6.08 9.03
N MET A 252 -14.09 -4.79 9.13
CA MET A 252 -14.20 -4.08 10.42
C MET A 252 -15.44 -4.50 11.22
N ARG A 253 -16.53 -4.83 10.53
CA ARG A 253 -17.83 -5.20 11.12
C ARG A 253 -18.02 -6.70 11.30
N ARG A 254 -16.98 -7.49 11.04
CA ARG A 254 -17.01 -8.94 11.17
C ARG A 254 -17.43 -9.35 12.58
N LYS A 255 -18.16 -10.46 12.63
CA LYS A 255 -18.60 -11.07 13.87
C LYS A 255 -17.61 -12.14 14.30
N TYR A 256 -17.40 -12.23 15.60
CA TYR A 256 -16.45 -13.14 16.23
C TYR A 256 -17.14 -13.92 17.35
N ASP A 257 -16.51 -15.01 17.79
CA ASP A 257 -16.86 -15.70 19.04
C ASP A 257 -15.87 -15.24 20.12
N PRO A 258 -16.18 -14.17 20.89
CA PRO A 258 -15.27 -13.64 21.89
C PRO A 258 -15.14 -14.61 23.07
N ARG A 259 -13.90 -14.99 23.41
CA ARG A 259 -13.62 -15.89 24.53
C ARG A 259 -12.67 -15.26 25.55
N PRO A 260 -12.99 -15.37 26.86
CA PRO A 260 -12.06 -14.99 27.91
C PRO A 260 -10.88 -15.96 27.91
N VAL A 261 -9.67 -15.42 27.98
CA VAL A 261 -8.42 -16.17 28.08
C VAL A 261 -7.47 -15.44 29.02
N LYS A 262 -6.48 -16.17 29.51
CA LYS A 262 -5.34 -15.59 30.22
C LYS A 262 -4.13 -15.53 29.29
N VAL A 263 -3.55 -14.35 29.14
CA VAL A 263 -2.35 -14.10 28.32
C VAL A 263 -1.17 -13.87 29.27
N TYR A 264 -0.20 -14.79 29.27
CA TYR A 264 0.92 -14.78 30.20
C TYR A 264 2.13 -14.03 29.65
N ASN A 265 2.87 -13.38 30.53
CA ASN A 265 4.08 -12.68 30.14
C ASN A 265 5.28 -13.64 30.07
N VAL A 266 6.05 -13.56 28.99
CA VAL A 266 7.26 -14.35 28.77
C VAL A 266 8.51 -13.75 29.40
N ARG A 267 8.46 -12.52 29.93
CA ARG A 267 9.63 -11.79 30.41
C ARG A 267 10.47 -12.64 31.38
N GLY A 268 11.77 -12.79 31.07
CA GLY A 268 12.71 -13.61 31.84
C GLY A 268 12.69 -15.11 31.49
N LYS A 269 11.85 -15.53 30.55
CA LYS A 269 11.69 -16.92 30.08
C LYS A 269 11.74 -17.01 28.55
N GLU A 270 12.22 -15.97 27.87
CA GLU A 270 12.20 -15.89 26.41
C GLU A 270 12.88 -17.09 25.73
N SER A 271 13.93 -17.64 26.35
CA SER A 271 14.68 -18.80 25.86
C SER A 271 13.89 -20.12 25.91
N GLU A 272 12.75 -20.18 26.59
CA GLU A 272 11.85 -21.35 26.60
C GLU A 272 11.01 -21.44 25.31
N PHE A 273 10.98 -20.37 24.51
CA PHE A 273 10.16 -20.24 23.31
C PHE A 273 11.02 -20.29 22.05
N SER A 274 10.64 -21.12 21.08
CA SER A 274 11.36 -21.24 19.81
C SER A 274 10.41 -21.47 18.65
N LEU A 275 10.87 -21.13 17.45
CA LEU A 275 10.12 -21.36 16.21
C LEU A 275 9.73 -22.83 15.98
N ASP A 276 10.54 -23.79 16.43
CA ASP A 276 10.28 -25.22 16.22
C ASP A 276 9.45 -25.85 17.35
N THR A 277 9.37 -25.24 18.53
CA THR A 277 8.60 -25.77 19.68
C THR A 277 7.24 -25.10 19.85
N THR A 278 7.22 -23.78 20.05
CA THR A 278 6.01 -22.99 20.31
C THR A 278 5.49 -22.28 19.07
N GLY A 279 6.32 -22.22 18.02
CA GLY A 279 6.04 -21.54 16.76
C GLY A 279 6.45 -20.07 16.76
N PHE A 280 6.85 -19.53 17.90
CA PHE A 280 7.34 -18.16 18.02
C PHE A 280 8.58 -18.07 18.91
N GLN A 281 9.38 -17.04 18.67
CA GLN A 281 10.66 -16.81 19.32
C GLN A 281 10.89 -15.32 19.52
N PHE A 282 11.57 -14.93 20.60
CA PHE A 282 11.89 -13.53 20.90
C PHE A 282 13.38 -13.30 20.76
N GLU A 283 13.74 -12.20 20.11
CA GLU A 283 15.14 -11.87 19.86
C GLU A 283 15.42 -10.40 20.07
N HIS A 284 16.67 -10.11 20.41
CA HIS A 284 17.20 -8.75 20.41
C HIS A 284 17.93 -8.53 19.09
N PHE A 285 17.36 -7.70 18.23
CA PHE A 285 17.86 -7.42 16.89
C PHE A 285 17.77 -5.91 16.62
N PRO A 286 18.75 -5.10 17.04
CA PRO A 286 18.79 -3.69 16.68
C PRO A 286 18.88 -3.50 15.16
N THR A 287 18.30 -2.41 14.64
CA THR A 287 18.35 -2.05 13.21
C THR A 287 18.97 -0.67 13.02
N ALA A 288 19.75 -0.49 11.97
CA ALA A 288 20.29 0.83 11.62
C ALA A 288 19.21 1.77 11.03
N TYR A 289 18.08 1.21 10.60
CA TYR A 289 16.99 1.96 9.99
C TYR A 289 16.18 2.74 11.04
N LYS A 290 16.24 4.07 11.00
CA LYS A 290 15.70 4.94 12.07
C LYS A 290 14.29 5.43 11.82
N ASP A 291 13.99 5.80 10.57
CA ASP A 291 12.79 6.55 10.21
C ASP A 291 11.84 5.67 9.42
N PHE A 292 11.07 4.83 10.14
CA PHE A 292 10.06 4.00 9.49
C PHE A 292 9.02 4.88 8.77
N PRO A 293 8.82 4.67 7.45
CA PRO A 293 7.99 5.55 6.65
C PRO A 293 6.52 5.36 7.00
N TRP A 294 5.74 6.43 6.83
CA TRP A 294 4.29 6.35 6.97
C TRP A 294 3.65 5.52 5.84
N SER A 295 4.31 5.45 4.69
CA SER A 295 3.89 4.70 3.50
C SER A 295 4.76 3.45 3.29
N PRO A 296 4.20 2.30 2.90
CA PRO A 296 4.97 1.06 2.67
C PRO A 296 5.85 1.08 1.41
N ILE A 297 5.82 2.15 0.62
CA ILE A 297 6.60 2.31 -0.61
C ILE A 297 7.80 3.20 -0.30
N ASP A 298 8.88 2.57 0.15
CA ASP A 298 10.14 3.23 0.50
C ASP A 298 11.31 2.36 0.03
N GLU A 299 12.18 2.92 -0.79
CA GLU A 299 13.33 2.21 -1.37
C GLU A 299 14.42 1.92 -0.33
N ASP A 300 14.61 2.80 0.66
CA ASP A 300 15.58 2.60 1.74
C ASP A 300 15.09 1.56 2.75
N LEU A 301 13.77 1.48 3.01
CA LEU A 301 13.18 0.38 3.78
C LEU A 301 13.50 -0.98 3.13
N ASN A 302 13.34 -1.07 1.81
CA ASN A 302 13.63 -2.31 1.08
C ASN A 302 15.13 -2.64 1.04
N ARG A 303 15.99 -1.63 0.83
CA ARG A 303 17.43 -1.85 0.69
C ARG A 303 18.13 -2.10 2.01
N ILE A 304 17.77 -1.35 3.06
CA ILE A 304 18.46 -1.40 4.36
C ILE A 304 17.74 -2.36 5.29
N TYR A 305 16.49 -2.05 5.66
CA TYR A 305 15.77 -2.80 6.69
C TYR A 305 15.45 -4.23 6.27
N ASN A 306 14.91 -4.44 5.07
CA ASN A 306 14.62 -5.80 4.61
C ASN A 306 15.90 -6.61 4.38
N GLY A 307 16.97 -5.99 3.88
CA GLY A 307 18.29 -6.63 3.75
C GLY A 307 18.87 -7.08 5.10
N GLU A 308 18.83 -6.20 6.12
CA GLU A 308 19.22 -6.54 7.50
C GLU A 308 18.38 -7.71 8.04
N CYS A 309 17.07 -7.69 7.81
CA CYS A 309 16.18 -8.76 8.26
C CYS A 309 16.47 -10.09 7.55
N GLU A 310 16.72 -10.10 6.24
CA GLU A 310 17.07 -11.32 5.50
C GLU A 310 18.34 -11.96 6.04
N GLU A 311 19.39 -11.15 6.28
CA GLU A 311 20.64 -11.65 6.85
C GLU A 311 20.45 -12.18 8.28
N PHE A 312 19.67 -11.47 9.10
CA PHE A 312 19.33 -11.91 10.45
C PHE A 312 18.56 -13.23 10.46
N MET A 313 17.50 -13.32 9.64
CA MET A 313 16.68 -14.52 9.48
C MET A 313 17.52 -15.71 9.00
N ARG A 314 18.44 -15.49 8.07
CA ARG A 314 19.39 -16.52 7.59
C ARG A 314 20.26 -17.04 8.72
N LYS A 315 20.87 -16.16 9.51
CA LYS A 315 21.76 -16.53 10.62
C LYS A 315 21.04 -17.31 11.71
N ILE A 316 19.85 -16.86 12.12
CA ILE A 316 19.17 -17.44 13.27
C ILE A 316 18.44 -18.74 12.95
N THR A 317 17.97 -18.90 11.71
CA THR A 317 17.22 -20.08 11.30
C THR A 317 18.07 -21.12 10.57
N GLY A 318 19.27 -20.74 10.11
CA GLY A 318 20.16 -21.61 9.33
C GLY A 318 19.63 -21.92 7.92
N ALA A 319 18.67 -21.15 7.41
CA ALA A 319 18.15 -21.31 6.05
C ALA A 319 19.25 -21.07 5.01
N SER A 320 19.29 -21.88 3.95
CA SER A 320 20.21 -21.72 2.82
C SER A 320 19.81 -20.55 1.93
N ASP A 321 18.52 -20.23 1.88
CA ASP A 321 18.00 -19.05 1.20
C ASP A 321 16.85 -18.40 1.98
N VAL A 322 16.82 -17.06 1.97
CA VAL A 322 15.82 -16.24 2.66
C VAL A 322 15.42 -15.12 1.72
N ARG A 323 14.11 -14.98 1.47
CA ARG A 323 13.57 -13.96 0.56
C ARG A 323 12.42 -13.20 1.19
N THR A 324 12.50 -11.89 1.18
CA THR A 324 11.41 -11.01 1.62
C THR A 324 10.21 -11.14 0.67
N ILE A 325 9.02 -11.36 1.25
CA ILE A 325 7.78 -11.51 0.51
C ILE A 325 7.01 -10.17 0.45
N SER A 326 6.85 -9.54 1.62
CA SER A 326 6.05 -8.32 1.83
C SER A 326 6.22 -7.83 3.27
N HIS A 327 5.89 -6.57 3.53
CA HIS A 327 5.71 -6.04 4.89
C HIS A 327 4.33 -5.42 5.07
N ILE A 328 3.84 -5.42 6.32
CA ILE A 328 2.64 -4.67 6.74
C ILE A 328 3.02 -3.73 7.87
N ILE A 329 2.60 -2.47 7.76
CA ILE A 329 2.74 -1.46 8.81
C ILE A 329 1.37 -1.21 9.44
N ARG A 330 1.31 -1.31 10.76
CA ARG A 330 0.14 -0.95 11.57
C ARG A 330 0.53 0.22 12.46
N GLN A 331 -0.23 1.31 12.39
CA GLN A 331 0.13 2.61 12.99
C GLN A 331 -1.07 3.46 13.43
N ARG A 332 -2.29 2.90 13.42
CA ARG A 332 -3.51 3.58 13.86
C ARG A 332 -4.14 2.89 15.07
N GLY A 333 -4.79 3.67 15.92
CA GLY A 333 -5.57 3.16 17.06
C GLY A 333 -7.04 2.95 16.70
N TRP A 334 -7.69 1.99 17.35
CA TRP A 334 -9.11 1.67 17.12
C TRP A 334 -10.05 2.83 17.48
N GLU A 335 -9.67 3.70 18.42
CA GLU A 335 -10.42 4.93 18.72
C GLU A 335 -10.47 5.94 17.55
N SER A 336 -9.65 5.78 16.51
CA SER A 336 -9.57 6.72 15.37
C SER A 336 -10.52 6.41 14.22
N VAL A 337 -11.27 5.30 14.27
CA VAL A 337 -12.08 4.77 13.15
C VAL A 337 -13.58 4.62 13.48
N GLU A 338 -14.03 5.13 14.62
CA GLU A 338 -15.42 5.08 15.06
C GLU A 338 -16.14 6.43 14.87
N SER A 339 -16.14 6.99 13.65
CA SER A 339 -16.99 8.14 13.37
C SER A 339 -18.43 7.70 13.07
N GLU A 340 -19.44 8.51 13.44
CA GLU A 340 -20.83 8.23 13.07
C GLU A 340 -21.01 8.12 11.54
N GLU A 341 -20.21 8.86 10.78
CA GLU A 341 -20.20 8.82 9.31
C GLU A 341 -19.68 7.47 8.77
N ASP A 342 -18.81 6.78 9.50
CA ASP A 342 -18.31 5.45 9.13
C ASP A 342 -19.34 4.34 9.32
N LYS A 343 -20.34 4.53 10.20
CA LYS A 343 -21.42 3.55 10.40
C LYS A 343 -22.34 3.43 9.19
N GLU A 344 -22.53 4.51 8.44
CA GLU A 344 -23.41 4.56 7.27
C GLU A 344 -22.73 4.08 5.97
N LYS A 345 -21.40 3.92 5.97
CA LYS A 345 -20.67 3.47 4.77
C LYS A 345 -21.02 2.01 4.41
N PRO A 346 -21.11 1.66 3.11
CA PRO A 346 -21.40 0.29 2.71
C PRO A 346 -20.22 -0.64 3.04
N ASP A 347 -20.51 -1.92 3.29
CA ASP A 347 -19.52 -2.92 3.71
C ASP A 347 -18.33 -3.04 2.75
N MET A 348 -18.57 -2.93 1.45
CA MET A 348 -17.51 -3.03 0.44
C MET A 348 -16.69 -1.75 0.24
N ALA A 349 -17.05 -0.64 0.91
CA ALA A 349 -16.22 0.56 0.88
C ALA A 349 -14.88 0.31 1.57
N MET A 350 -13.81 0.83 0.97
CA MET A 350 -12.47 0.77 1.54
C MET A 350 -12.37 1.61 2.81
N THR A 351 -11.56 1.14 3.75
CA THR A 351 -11.26 1.80 5.02
C THR A 351 -9.76 1.74 5.29
N ASP A 352 -9.29 2.61 6.18
CA ASP A 352 -7.92 2.57 6.70
C ASP A 352 -7.74 1.54 7.84
N GLY A 353 -8.75 0.69 8.07
CA GLY A 353 -8.72 -0.42 9.03
C GLY A 353 -7.54 -1.39 8.85
N GLY A 354 -6.97 -1.50 7.65
CA GLY A 354 -5.74 -2.27 7.41
C GLY A 354 -4.52 -1.74 8.21
N LEU A 355 -4.55 -0.48 8.64
CA LEU A 355 -3.51 0.16 9.46
C LEU A 355 -3.71 -0.05 10.97
N LEU A 356 -4.82 -0.66 11.40
CA LEU A 356 -5.11 -0.94 12.80
C LEU A 356 -4.45 -2.25 13.24
N PRO A 357 -4.10 -2.42 14.53
CA PRO A 357 -3.80 -3.73 15.10
C PRO A 357 -4.90 -4.75 14.84
N ALA A 358 -4.53 -5.93 14.34
CA ALA A 358 -5.49 -7.01 14.07
C ALA A 358 -5.98 -7.62 15.39
N ARG A 359 -7.19 -7.25 15.80
CA ARG A 359 -7.85 -7.74 17.03
C ARG A 359 -8.71 -8.98 16.77
N PHE A 360 -8.19 -9.97 16.04
CA PHE A 360 -8.83 -11.25 15.82
C PHE A 360 -7.79 -12.36 15.72
N VAL A 361 -8.11 -13.56 16.20
CA VAL A 361 -7.19 -14.70 16.22
C VAL A 361 -7.03 -15.25 14.81
N HIS A 362 -5.78 -15.29 14.31
CA HIS A 362 -5.48 -15.77 12.97
C HIS A 362 -4.06 -16.31 12.81
N VAL A 363 -3.84 -17.00 11.68
CA VAL A 363 -2.52 -17.20 11.06
C VAL A 363 -2.60 -16.70 9.63
N ASP A 364 -1.66 -15.85 9.22
CA ASP A 364 -1.68 -15.09 7.95
C ASP A 364 -1.88 -15.93 6.68
N GLN A 365 -1.32 -17.13 6.66
CA GLN A 365 -1.44 -18.06 5.55
C GLN A 365 -1.92 -19.43 6.04
N SER A 366 -2.90 -19.99 5.34
CA SER A 366 -3.23 -21.41 5.47
C SER A 366 -2.23 -22.28 4.70
N GLU A 367 -2.36 -23.61 4.72
CA GLU A 367 -1.51 -24.46 3.86
C GLU A 367 -1.71 -24.12 2.38
N LEU A 368 -2.95 -23.89 1.96
CA LEU A 368 -3.26 -23.44 0.60
C LEU A 368 -2.73 -22.02 0.36
N GLY A 369 -2.89 -21.13 1.33
CA GLY A 369 -2.37 -19.76 1.26
C GLY A 369 -0.87 -19.71 1.09
N ALA A 370 -0.12 -20.49 1.89
CA ALA A 370 1.33 -20.54 1.84
C ALA A 370 1.83 -21.02 0.48
N LYS A 371 1.26 -22.11 -0.06
CA LYS A 371 1.57 -22.59 -1.40
C LYS A 371 1.24 -21.55 -2.45
N ARG A 372 0.08 -20.89 -2.36
CA ARG A 372 -0.30 -19.83 -3.29
C ARG A 372 0.73 -18.70 -3.30
N ARG A 373 1.16 -18.23 -2.12
CA ARG A 373 2.23 -17.23 -2.00
C ARG A 373 3.53 -17.72 -2.65
N LEU A 374 3.91 -18.98 -2.45
CA LEU A 374 5.12 -19.55 -3.03
C LEU A 374 5.13 -19.45 -4.57
N TYR A 375 3.99 -19.73 -5.23
CA TYR A 375 3.89 -19.63 -6.69
C TYR A 375 3.66 -18.21 -7.21
N ASP A 376 2.93 -17.38 -6.46
CA ASP A 376 2.53 -16.04 -6.92
C ASP A 376 3.61 -14.97 -6.64
N ASP A 377 4.44 -15.15 -5.60
CA ASP A 377 5.44 -14.16 -5.20
C ASP A 377 6.87 -14.49 -5.64
N LEU A 378 7.15 -15.72 -6.08
CA LEU A 378 8.42 -16.09 -6.70
C LEU A 378 8.37 -15.90 -8.23
N PRO A 379 9.53 -15.77 -8.88
CA PRO A 379 9.64 -15.88 -10.32
C PRO A 379 8.85 -17.07 -10.92
N PRO A 380 8.21 -16.90 -12.09
CA PRO A 380 7.41 -17.95 -12.70
C PRO A 380 8.20 -19.26 -12.85
N GLY A 381 7.65 -20.34 -12.29
CA GLY A 381 8.24 -21.69 -12.33
C GLY A 381 9.09 -22.05 -11.11
N GLU A 382 9.63 -21.07 -10.38
CA GLU A 382 10.55 -21.33 -9.27
C GLU A 382 9.85 -21.95 -8.05
N GLY A 383 8.59 -21.59 -7.77
CA GLY A 383 7.84 -22.23 -6.68
C GLY A 383 7.76 -23.76 -6.79
N ALA A 384 7.75 -24.30 -8.02
CA ALA A 384 7.77 -25.75 -8.27
C ALA A 384 9.14 -26.39 -7.99
N GLU A 385 10.21 -25.61 -7.85
CA GLU A 385 11.52 -26.09 -7.44
C GLU A 385 11.58 -26.35 -5.94
N HIS A 386 10.72 -25.70 -5.16
CA HIS A 386 10.70 -25.82 -3.71
C HIS A 386 9.55 -26.71 -3.19
N ASP A 387 8.33 -26.59 -3.76
CA ASP A 387 7.16 -27.34 -3.28
C ASP A 387 7.36 -28.85 -3.36
N GLY A 388 7.37 -29.51 -2.20
CA GLY A 388 7.54 -30.96 -2.08
C GLY A 388 8.96 -31.49 -2.30
N LYS A 389 9.96 -30.64 -2.58
CA LYS A 389 11.34 -31.10 -2.83
C LYS A 389 12.24 -30.97 -1.63
N HIS A 390 12.21 -29.83 -0.96
CA HIS A 390 13.00 -29.58 0.24
C HIS A 390 12.19 -28.76 1.23
N ARG A 391 12.70 -28.65 2.46
CA ARG A 391 12.03 -27.89 3.51
C ARG A 391 12.01 -26.41 3.14
N TRP A 392 10.84 -25.82 3.26
CA TRP A 392 10.62 -24.39 3.21
C TRP A 392 9.55 -23.95 4.23
N ALA A 393 9.60 -22.68 4.62
CA ALA A 393 8.71 -22.08 5.60
C ALA A 393 8.35 -20.63 5.24
N ILE A 394 7.28 -20.13 5.84
CA ILE A 394 6.99 -18.70 5.95
C ILE A 394 7.13 -18.31 7.41
N VAL A 395 8.03 -17.37 7.68
CA VAL A 395 8.23 -16.80 9.02
C VAL A 395 8.11 -15.29 8.92
N ASN A 396 7.31 -14.71 9.81
CA ASN A 396 7.16 -13.27 9.95
C ASN A 396 8.09 -12.77 11.05
N LEU A 397 8.71 -11.61 10.83
CA LEU A 397 9.39 -10.83 11.85
C LEU A 397 8.49 -9.66 12.21
N TRP A 398 7.97 -9.65 13.42
CA TRP A 398 7.22 -8.53 13.98
C TRP A 398 8.13 -7.66 14.83
N ARG A 399 8.15 -6.36 14.53
CA ARG A 399 8.94 -5.35 15.24
C ARG A 399 8.06 -4.16 15.60
N PRO A 400 8.05 -3.72 16.87
CA PRO A 400 7.44 -2.45 17.21
C PRO A 400 8.38 -1.30 16.81
N MET A 401 7.83 -0.17 16.36
CA MET A 401 8.66 0.98 15.97
C MET A 401 9.02 1.88 17.15
N ASP A 402 8.28 1.74 18.25
CA ASP A 402 8.45 2.42 19.53
C ASP A 402 8.21 1.40 20.66
N GLU A 403 8.40 1.80 21.91
CA GLU A 403 8.05 0.95 23.06
C GLU A 403 6.56 0.61 23.11
N VAL A 404 6.23 -0.65 23.39
CA VAL A 404 4.85 -1.15 23.37
C VAL A 404 4.15 -0.84 24.68
N HIS A 405 3.31 0.20 24.69
CA HIS A 405 2.47 0.57 25.84
C HIS A 405 0.99 0.31 25.67
N ARG A 406 0.57 -0.13 24.48
CA ARG A 406 -0.82 -0.47 24.20
C ARG A 406 -0.93 -1.54 23.15
N GLU A 407 -2.05 -2.27 23.19
CA GLU A 407 -2.39 -3.33 22.25
C GLU A 407 -1.23 -4.31 21.97
N PRO A 408 -0.62 -4.95 22.99
CA PRO A 408 0.45 -5.92 22.79
C PRO A 408 0.04 -7.08 21.87
N LEU A 409 1.04 -7.79 21.36
CA LEU A 409 0.82 -8.98 20.53
C LEU A 409 0.71 -10.23 21.41
N ALA A 410 -0.44 -10.90 21.34
CA ALA A 410 -0.63 -12.22 21.93
C ALA A 410 -0.25 -13.29 20.91
N LEU A 411 0.48 -14.30 21.38
CA LEU A 411 1.04 -15.42 20.63
C LEU A 411 0.57 -16.72 21.26
N CYS A 412 -0.09 -17.58 20.49
CA CYS A 412 -0.57 -18.85 20.99
C CYS A 412 0.49 -19.94 20.79
N ASP A 413 0.74 -20.75 21.83
CA ASP A 413 1.58 -21.93 21.72
C ASP A 413 0.94 -22.93 20.74
N ALA A 414 1.61 -23.13 19.61
CA ALA A 414 1.14 -23.96 18.50
C ALA A 414 0.72 -25.38 18.93
N ARG A 415 1.35 -25.92 19.98
CA ARG A 415 1.09 -27.28 20.50
C ARG A 415 -0.25 -27.41 21.22
N THR A 416 -0.90 -26.28 21.50
CA THR A 416 -2.16 -26.22 22.25
C THR A 416 -3.38 -26.01 21.36
N VAL A 417 -3.16 -25.84 20.06
CA VAL A 417 -4.20 -25.66 19.04
C VAL A 417 -4.24 -26.93 18.20
N ARG A 418 -5.41 -27.55 18.10
CA ARG A 418 -5.59 -28.78 17.35
C ARG A 418 -5.80 -28.48 15.87
N ASP A 419 -5.44 -29.45 15.03
CA ASP A 419 -5.57 -29.30 13.59
C ASP A 419 -7.05 -29.17 13.13
N ASP A 420 -8.01 -29.73 13.87
CA ASP A 420 -9.44 -29.63 13.58
C ASP A 420 -10.07 -28.27 13.95
N GLU A 421 -9.33 -27.43 14.68
CA GLU A 421 -9.74 -26.06 15.03
C GLU A 421 -9.34 -25.04 13.97
N LEU A 422 -8.54 -25.45 12.99
CA LEU A 422 -8.02 -24.60 11.94
C LEU A 422 -8.96 -24.63 10.74
N HIS A 423 -9.54 -23.47 10.45
CA HIS A 423 -10.44 -23.29 9.32
C HIS A 423 -9.79 -22.40 8.28
N ASP A 424 -9.60 -22.95 7.09
CA ASP A 424 -9.10 -22.20 5.95
C ASP A 424 -10.20 -21.24 5.49
N THR A 425 -9.90 -19.94 5.53
CA THR A 425 -10.84 -18.88 5.17
C THR A 425 -10.22 -18.02 4.08
N MET A 426 -10.97 -17.80 3.01
CA MET A 426 -10.56 -16.93 1.92
C MET A 426 -10.53 -15.47 2.39
N HIS A 427 -9.41 -14.80 2.17
CA HIS A 427 -9.17 -13.39 2.47
C HIS A 427 -8.95 -12.64 1.15
N CYS A 428 -9.99 -11.94 0.71
CA CYS A 428 -9.99 -11.19 -0.54
C CYS A 428 -9.72 -9.71 -0.26
N VAL A 429 -8.78 -9.11 -0.97
CA VAL A 429 -8.60 -7.66 -0.98
C VAL A 429 -9.25 -7.14 -2.27
N PRO A 430 -10.40 -6.44 -2.19
CA PRO A 430 -11.12 -5.99 -3.39
C PRO A 430 -10.34 -4.93 -4.18
N PHE A 431 -9.34 -4.30 -3.56
CA PHE A 431 -8.37 -3.45 -4.22
C PHE A 431 -7.24 -4.29 -4.85
N ARG A 432 -7.13 -4.29 -6.18
CA ARG A 432 -6.07 -5.03 -6.89
C ARG A 432 -4.74 -4.27 -6.79
N TRP A 433 -3.79 -4.82 -6.05
CA TRP A 433 -2.39 -4.43 -6.19
C TRP A 433 -1.86 -4.98 -7.53
N PRO A 434 -1.10 -4.19 -8.31
CA PRO A 434 -0.49 -4.69 -9.54
C PRO A 434 0.32 -5.96 -9.26
N ASN A 435 0.05 -7.02 -10.01
CA ASN A 435 0.79 -8.29 -9.95
C ASN A 435 0.76 -9.02 -8.60
N LYS A 436 -0.22 -8.75 -7.73
CA LYS A 436 -0.50 -9.57 -6.55
C LYS A 436 -1.89 -10.22 -6.67
N PRO A 437 -2.06 -11.48 -6.28
CA PRO A 437 -3.37 -12.11 -6.27
C PRO A 437 -4.30 -11.31 -5.33
N GLY A 438 -5.52 -11.03 -5.79
CA GLY A 438 -6.55 -10.39 -4.95
C GLY A 438 -7.14 -11.32 -3.89
N GLU A 439 -6.66 -12.55 -3.84
CA GLU A 439 -7.14 -13.65 -3.01
C GLU A 439 -5.94 -14.23 -2.24
N ASN A 440 -6.06 -14.27 -0.92
CA ASN A 440 -5.19 -15.01 -0.02
C ASN A 440 -6.04 -16.01 0.75
N HIS A 441 -5.41 -17.01 1.35
CA HIS A 441 -6.05 -17.97 2.24
C HIS A 441 -5.35 -17.93 3.59
N MET A 442 -6.10 -17.86 4.68
CA MET A 442 -5.56 -17.69 6.03
C MET A 442 -6.26 -18.64 7.01
N TRP A 443 -5.59 -19.01 8.10
CA TRP A 443 -6.26 -19.79 9.15
C TRP A 443 -7.04 -18.88 10.08
N GLN A 444 -8.31 -19.22 10.27
CA GLN A 444 -9.11 -18.79 11.40
C GLN A 444 -9.22 -19.92 12.41
N ILE A 445 -9.17 -19.58 13.69
CA ILE A 445 -9.09 -20.56 14.77
C ILE A 445 -10.45 -20.65 15.46
N ALA A 446 -10.98 -21.85 15.60
CA ALA A 446 -12.17 -22.14 16.38
C ALA A 446 -11.96 -21.76 17.86
N PRO A 447 -13.02 -21.38 18.60
CA PRO A 447 -12.91 -21.10 20.02
C PRO A 447 -12.46 -22.35 20.78
N PRO A 448 -11.64 -22.23 21.83
CA PRO A 448 -11.24 -23.36 22.64
C PRO A 448 -12.44 -23.94 23.42
N ASP A 449 -12.35 -25.23 23.77
CA ASP A 449 -13.36 -25.91 24.59
C ASP A 449 -13.41 -25.39 26.03
N GLY A 450 -12.28 -24.85 26.52
CA GLY A 450 -12.15 -24.21 27.82
C GLY A 450 -11.07 -23.12 27.85
N PRO A 451 -11.11 -22.21 28.84
CA PRO A 451 -10.23 -21.04 28.89
C PRO A 451 -8.73 -21.37 29.02
N GLU A 452 -8.40 -22.57 29.46
CA GLU A 452 -7.02 -23.04 29.69
C GLU A 452 -6.44 -23.86 28.53
N GLN A 453 -7.22 -24.15 27.48
CA GLN A 453 -6.75 -24.97 26.36
C GLN A 453 -5.69 -24.23 25.55
N HIS A 454 -6.06 -23.13 24.90
CA HIS A 454 -5.13 -22.32 24.12
C HIS A 454 -4.23 -21.52 25.07
N LYS A 455 -2.92 -21.80 25.06
CA LYS A 455 -1.97 -21.09 25.91
C LYS A 455 -1.41 -19.86 25.22
N TRP A 456 -1.77 -18.69 25.73
CA TRP A 456 -1.43 -17.40 25.16
C TRP A 456 -0.30 -16.71 25.90
N TRP A 457 0.59 -16.09 25.14
CA TRP A 457 1.80 -15.44 25.63
C TRP A 457 1.96 -14.04 25.02
N PHE A 458 2.52 -13.12 25.78
CA PHE A 458 2.96 -11.81 25.29
C PHE A 458 4.30 -11.46 25.93
N ARG A 459 5.05 -10.51 25.35
CA ARG A 459 6.24 -9.95 25.99
C ARG A 459 5.98 -8.50 26.39
N SER A 460 6.04 -8.20 27.67
CA SER A 460 5.98 -6.83 28.16
C SER A 460 7.27 -6.07 27.81
N GLY A 461 7.12 -4.76 27.60
CA GLY A 461 8.27 -3.88 27.46
C GLY A 461 9.14 -4.16 26.26
N MET A 462 8.52 -4.54 25.13
CA MET A 462 9.21 -4.61 23.86
C MET A 462 9.53 -3.20 23.38
N THR A 463 10.79 -3.00 23.04
CA THR A 463 11.33 -1.78 22.44
C THR A 463 11.54 -2.00 20.94
N ARG A 464 11.93 -0.93 20.23
CA ARG A 464 12.24 -1.00 18.80
C ARG A 464 13.33 -2.00 18.43
N ASP A 465 14.19 -2.38 19.37
CA ASP A 465 15.31 -3.31 19.15
C ASP A 465 14.94 -4.76 19.48
N ASP A 466 13.73 -5.00 19.99
CA ASP A 466 13.21 -6.34 20.21
C ASP A 466 12.35 -6.77 19.01
N VAL A 467 12.41 -8.05 18.66
CA VAL A 467 11.59 -8.64 17.60
C VAL A 467 10.94 -9.93 18.07
N VAL A 468 9.79 -10.24 17.50
CA VAL A 468 9.16 -11.56 17.59
C VAL A 468 9.24 -12.22 16.23
N LEU A 469 9.73 -13.45 16.18
CA LEU A 469 9.61 -14.31 15.01
C LEU A 469 8.35 -15.16 15.17
N LEU A 470 7.49 -15.18 14.16
CA LEU A 470 6.25 -15.95 14.13
C LEU A 470 6.27 -16.90 12.94
N LYS A 471 6.22 -18.19 13.21
CA LYS A 471 6.07 -19.19 12.16
C LYS A 471 4.64 -19.16 11.64
N ILE A 472 4.47 -18.97 10.35
CA ILE A 472 3.18 -18.94 9.68
C ILE A 472 2.92 -20.27 8.97
N TYR A 473 3.94 -20.81 8.32
CA TYR A 473 3.91 -22.09 7.64
C TYR A 473 5.27 -22.77 7.74
N ASP A 474 5.29 -24.09 7.84
CA ASP A 474 6.49 -24.92 7.64
C ASP A 474 6.04 -26.20 6.92
N SER A 475 6.79 -26.56 5.88
CA SER A 475 6.51 -27.76 5.09
C SER A 475 6.85 -29.05 5.84
N LYS A 476 7.79 -28.99 6.81
CA LYS A 476 8.24 -30.14 7.59
C LYS A 476 7.17 -30.64 8.56
N ARG A 477 6.95 -31.96 8.59
CA ARG A 477 5.90 -32.63 9.39
C ARG A 477 6.47 -33.61 10.43
N ASP A 478 7.58 -33.26 11.05
CA ASP A 478 8.28 -34.06 12.06
C ASP A 478 7.84 -33.77 13.51
N GLY A 479 6.67 -33.14 13.68
CA GLY A 479 6.13 -32.76 14.99
C GLY A 479 6.54 -31.38 15.48
N ARG A 480 7.40 -30.64 14.75
CA ARG A 480 7.68 -29.23 15.05
C ARG A 480 6.43 -28.36 14.91
N ALA A 481 6.45 -27.20 15.57
CA ALA A 481 5.47 -26.16 15.31
C ALA A 481 5.55 -25.71 13.84
N ARG A 482 4.38 -25.56 13.20
CA ARG A 482 4.26 -25.18 11.78
C ARG A 482 3.52 -23.85 11.57
N ARG A 483 2.95 -23.28 12.63
CA ARG A 483 2.05 -22.11 12.61
C ARG A 483 1.84 -21.56 14.01
N THR A 484 1.68 -20.24 14.14
CA THR A 484 1.39 -19.56 15.42
C THR A 484 0.18 -18.67 15.28
N PRO A 485 -0.96 -19.06 15.88
CA PRO A 485 -2.09 -18.14 16.02
C PRO A 485 -1.69 -16.91 16.83
N HIS A 486 -2.06 -15.74 16.34
CA HIS A 486 -1.71 -14.47 16.95
C HIS A 486 -2.82 -13.44 16.79
N THR A 487 -2.78 -12.43 17.66
CA THR A 487 -3.71 -11.30 17.65
C THR A 487 -3.13 -10.15 18.47
N ALA A 488 -3.43 -8.91 18.10
CA ALA A 488 -3.33 -7.81 19.04
C ALA A 488 -4.49 -7.90 20.04
N PHE A 489 -4.28 -7.49 21.29
CA PHE A 489 -5.33 -7.45 22.29
C PHE A 489 -5.23 -6.18 23.14
N PRO A 490 -6.35 -5.48 23.38
CA PRO A 490 -6.34 -4.32 24.27
C PRO A 490 -6.12 -4.76 25.72
N THR A 491 -5.46 -3.92 26.51
CA THR A 491 -5.27 -4.15 27.94
C THR A 491 -5.87 -3.01 28.77
N PRO A 492 -6.22 -3.25 30.05
CA PRO A 492 -6.62 -2.17 30.96
C PRO A 492 -5.51 -1.13 31.21
N ASP A 493 -4.26 -1.48 30.91
CA ASP A 493 -3.07 -0.66 31.13
C ASP A 493 -2.65 0.09 29.85
N ASP A 494 -3.43 0.00 28.76
CA ASP A 494 -3.15 0.65 27.47
C ASP A 494 -3.10 2.17 27.62
N ILE A 495 -1.96 2.78 27.28
CA ILE A 495 -1.74 4.23 27.40
C ILE A 495 -0.84 4.76 26.26
N GLY A 496 -0.92 6.06 25.99
CA GLY A 496 -0.06 6.74 25.03
C GLY A 496 -0.55 6.66 23.59
N PRO A 497 0.31 7.01 22.62
CA PRO A 497 -0.08 7.06 21.21
C PRO A 497 -0.33 5.67 20.62
N ALA A 498 -0.98 5.62 19.45
CA ALA A 498 -1.24 4.38 18.73
C ALA A 498 0.03 3.52 18.55
N ARG A 499 -0.09 2.20 18.80
CA ARG A 499 1.03 1.26 18.62
C ARG A 499 1.44 1.26 17.16
N ARG A 500 2.71 1.54 16.91
CA ARG A 500 3.33 1.42 15.59
C ARG A 500 4.16 0.15 15.52
N SER A 501 3.95 -0.65 14.48
CA SER A 501 4.68 -1.90 14.28
C SER A 501 4.78 -2.22 12.80
N ILE A 502 5.88 -2.87 12.41
CA ILE A 502 6.08 -3.48 11.11
C ILE A 502 6.15 -5.00 11.26
N GLU A 503 5.52 -5.70 10.32
CA GLU A 503 5.60 -7.14 10.18
C GLU A 503 6.15 -7.46 8.80
N THR A 504 7.37 -7.98 8.73
CA THR A 504 8.01 -8.38 7.47
C THR A 504 7.94 -9.89 7.32
N ARG A 505 7.50 -10.36 6.16
CA ARG A 505 7.29 -11.78 5.86
C ARG A 505 8.42 -12.30 5.00
N PHE A 506 8.91 -13.50 5.30
CA PHE A 506 10.01 -14.13 4.57
C PHE A 506 9.65 -15.55 4.14
N PHE A 507 10.08 -15.93 2.94
CA PHE A 507 10.31 -17.33 2.60
C PHE A 507 11.66 -17.74 3.15
N LEU A 508 11.71 -18.91 3.76
CA LEU A 508 12.94 -19.56 4.21
C LEU A 508 13.04 -20.91 3.53
N PHE A 509 14.19 -21.23 2.94
CA PHE A 509 14.46 -22.49 2.27
C PHE A 509 15.66 -23.18 2.93
N TRP A 510 15.55 -24.48 3.17
CA TRP A 510 16.65 -25.37 3.58
C TRP A 510 16.78 -26.45 2.52
N GLU A 511 17.52 -26.14 1.45
CA GLU A 511 17.66 -27.01 0.27
C GLU A 511 18.39 -28.34 0.58
N ASP A 512 19.10 -28.39 1.71
CA ASP A 512 19.76 -29.58 2.25
C ASP A 512 18.85 -30.47 3.11
N GLN A 513 17.61 -30.04 3.38
CA GLN A 513 16.65 -30.76 4.22
C GLN A 513 15.46 -31.26 3.41
N SER A 514 15.03 -32.50 3.66
CA SER A 514 13.81 -33.05 3.03
C SER A 514 12.55 -32.32 3.49
N CYS A 515 11.57 -32.22 2.60
CA CYS A 515 10.25 -31.62 2.88
C CYS A 515 9.46 -32.39 3.95
N GLU A 516 9.65 -33.71 4.06
CA GLU A 516 9.05 -34.58 5.09
C GLU A 516 10.10 -35.17 6.02
#